data_AF-A0A2N1UX88-F1
#
_entry.id   AF-A0A2N1UX88-F1
#
_cell.length_a   1.000
_cell.length_b   1.000
_cell.length_c   1.000
_cell.angle_alpha   90.00
_cell.angle_beta   90.00
_cell.angle_gamma   90.00
#
_symmetry.space_group_name_H-M   'P 1'
#
loop_
_entity.id
_entity.type
_entity.pdbx_description
1 polymer ?
#
loop_
_entity_poly.entity_id
_entity_poly.type
_entity_poly.pdbx_seq_one_letter_code
_entity_poly.pdbx_strand_id
1 'polypeptide(L)'
;YGDESDPGPYPIPADAPIEGGANATGDRHILVIDRDNQKLYELFYAFPDGSGGFRAASGAVFDLNSNALRPAGWTSADAAGLPILPGLVRYDEVVEQGEIRHALRFTASRTRRAYIHPARHYASSNTSASLPPMGLRVRLKASVDISAYPASAQVILRALKKYGMILADNGSNWYVSGTADARWNDSEMNTLKNIRGRDFEVVETGPVITDPANDPIP
;
A
#
# COMPACT_ATOMS: atom_id res chain seq x y z
N TYR A 1 -2.61 -9.41 -15.57
CA TYR A 1 -1.31 -8.86 -15.15
C TYR A 1 -0.18 -9.89 -15.23
N GLY A 2 -0.30 -10.94 -16.07
CA GLY A 2 0.75 -11.96 -16.18
C GLY A 2 2.07 -11.40 -16.70
N ASP A 3 2.00 -10.55 -17.73
CA ASP A 3 3.16 -9.91 -18.36
C ASP A 3 3.81 -8.81 -17.49
N GLU A 4 3.21 -8.49 -16.34
CA GLU A 4 3.69 -7.52 -15.34
C GLU A 4 4.00 -8.18 -13.98
N SER A 5 4.02 -9.52 -13.95
CA SER A 5 4.34 -10.30 -12.75
C SER A 5 5.78 -10.79 -12.78
N ASP A 6 6.41 -10.88 -11.61
CA ASP A 6 7.75 -11.47 -11.54
C ASP A 6 7.70 -12.99 -11.75
N PRO A 7 8.69 -13.57 -12.44
CA PRO A 7 8.79 -15.01 -12.56
C PRO A 7 8.99 -15.66 -11.19
N GLY A 8 8.39 -16.84 -11.02
CA GLY A 8 8.52 -17.64 -9.80
C GLY A 8 9.87 -18.39 -9.68
N PRO A 9 10.00 -19.27 -8.67
CA PRO A 9 8.92 -19.75 -7.79
C PRO A 9 8.51 -18.74 -6.69
N TYR A 10 7.25 -18.84 -6.25
CA TYR A 10 6.73 -18.13 -5.08
C TYR A 10 6.56 -19.15 -3.94
N PRO A 11 7.30 -19.03 -2.81
CA PRO A 11 7.22 -19.97 -1.70
C PRO A 11 6.02 -19.65 -0.79
N ILE A 12 4.80 -19.65 -1.34
CA ILE A 12 3.59 -19.33 -0.59
C ILE A 12 3.14 -20.57 0.21
N PRO A 13 3.04 -20.49 1.56
CA PRO A 13 2.50 -21.58 2.36
C PRO A 13 1.06 -21.89 1.97
N ALA A 14 0.68 -23.18 1.95
CA ALA A 14 -0.67 -23.61 1.59
C ALA A 14 -1.77 -23.05 2.52
N ASP A 15 -1.40 -22.70 3.75
CA ASP A 15 -2.25 -22.11 4.78
C ASP A 15 -2.10 -20.58 4.90
N ALA A 16 -1.43 -19.94 3.94
CA ALA A 16 -1.26 -18.49 3.94
C ALA A 16 -2.63 -17.78 4.01
N PRO A 17 -2.79 -16.79 4.92
CA PRO A 17 -4.04 -16.07 5.04
C PRO A 17 -4.32 -15.25 3.78
N ILE A 18 -5.58 -15.26 3.37
CA ILE A 18 -6.09 -14.49 2.23
C ILE A 18 -6.86 -13.30 2.80
N GLU A 19 -6.65 -12.11 2.26
CA GLU A 19 -7.44 -10.93 2.61
C GLU A 19 -8.95 -11.21 2.44
N GLY A 20 -9.73 -10.90 3.48
CA GLY A 20 -11.17 -11.17 3.53
C GLY A 20 -11.52 -12.66 3.74
N GLY A 21 -10.52 -13.55 3.78
CA GLY A 21 -10.67 -14.98 3.97
C GLY A 21 -10.87 -15.76 2.68
N ALA A 22 -10.88 -17.10 2.80
CA ALA A 22 -10.90 -18.02 1.66
C ALA A 22 -12.10 -17.84 0.71
N ASN A 23 -13.23 -17.35 1.21
CA ASN A 23 -14.48 -17.17 0.47
C ASN A 23 -14.74 -15.72 0.03
N ALA A 24 -13.79 -14.80 0.23
CA ALA A 24 -13.95 -13.40 -0.18
C ALA A 24 -14.08 -13.25 -1.71
N THR A 25 -14.78 -12.23 -2.16
CA THR A 25 -14.94 -11.92 -3.60
C THR A 25 -14.14 -10.70 -4.04
N GLY A 26 -13.45 -10.03 -3.10
CA GLY A 26 -12.64 -8.83 -3.34
C GLY A 26 -11.23 -9.15 -3.83
N ASP A 27 -10.27 -8.33 -3.42
CA ASP A 27 -8.90 -8.34 -3.97
C ASP A 27 -8.08 -9.57 -3.57
N ARG A 28 -8.33 -10.14 -2.39
CA ARG A 28 -7.76 -11.43 -1.96
C ARG A 28 -6.23 -11.45 -2.02
N HIS A 29 -5.62 -10.45 -1.41
CA HIS A 29 -4.17 -10.38 -1.31
C HIS A 29 -3.59 -11.50 -0.43
N ILE A 30 -2.39 -11.96 -0.77
CA ILE A 30 -1.53 -12.78 0.09
C ILE A 30 -0.17 -12.11 0.16
N LEU A 31 0.34 -11.89 1.38
CA LEU A 31 1.65 -11.27 1.63
C LEU A 31 2.51 -12.25 2.42
N VAL A 32 3.70 -12.58 1.92
CA VAL A 32 4.63 -13.54 2.56
C VAL A 32 6.02 -12.94 2.64
N ILE A 33 6.58 -12.93 3.85
CA ILE A 33 7.98 -12.58 4.08
C ILE A 33 8.80 -13.86 4.14
N ASP A 34 9.77 -13.99 3.25
CA ASP A 34 10.88 -14.93 3.38
C ASP A 34 12.02 -14.22 4.11
N ARG A 35 12.19 -14.56 5.38
CA ARG A 35 13.22 -13.96 6.25
C ARG A 35 14.62 -14.45 5.92
N ASP A 36 14.76 -15.67 5.42
CA ASP A 36 16.05 -16.30 5.17
C ASP A 36 16.69 -15.72 3.90
N ASN A 37 15.86 -15.41 2.89
CA ASN A 37 16.30 -14.78 1.64
C ASN A 37 16.03 -13.28 1.56
N GLN A 38 15.44 -12.70 2.61
CA GLN A 38 15.06 -11.29 2.70
C GLN A 38 14.19 -10.83 1.51
N LYS A 39 13.17 -11.62 1.18
CA LYS A 39 12.22 -11.32 0.11
C LYS A 39 10.82 -11.13 0.65
N LEU A 40 10.05 -10.30 -0.04
CA LEU A 40 8.62 -10.14 0.16
C LEU A 40 7.91 -10.58 -1.12
N TYR A 41 7.00 -11.52 -0.99
CA TYR A 41 6.15 -12.04 -2.06
C TYR A 41 4.73 -11.55 -1.83
N GLU A 42 4.14 -10.90 -2.84
CA GLU A 42 2.78 -10.40 -2.76
C GLU A 42 1.98 -10.88 -3.96
N LEU A 43 0.80 -11.45 -3.71
CA LEU A 43 -0.14 -11.91 -4.72
C LEU A 43 -1.41 -11.07 -4.69
N PHE A 44 -1.97 -10.81 -5.85
CA PHE A 44 -3.30 -10.22 -6.02
C PHE A 44 -4.27 -11.20 -6.68
N TYR A 45 -5.51 -11.20 -6.21
CA TYR A 45 -6.60 -12.05 -6.67
C TYR A 45 -6.26 -13.54 -6.59
N ALA A 46 -5.78 -13.96 -5.42
CA ALA A 46 -5.28 -15.31 -5.19
C ALA A 46 -6.40 -16.29 -4.77
N PHE A 47 -6.43 -17.45 -5.43
CA PHE A 47 -7.34 -18.55 -5.16
C PHE A 47 -6.56 -19.84 -4.96
N PRO A 48 -6.85 -20.61 -3.89
CA PRO A 48 -6.30 -21.96 -3.75
C PRO A 48 -6.58 -22.80 -5.00
N ASP A 49 -5.57 -23.53 -5.49
CA ASP A 49 -5.70 -24.34 -6.71
C ASP A 49 -6.13 -25.79 -6.45
N GLY A 50 -6.28 -26.19 -5.18
CA GLY A 50 -6.65 -27.54 -4.76
C GLY A 50 -5.48 -28.53 -4.64
N SER A 51 -4.26 -28.12 -5.02
CA SER A 51 -3.03 -28.93 -4.94
C SER A 51 -2.03 -28.43 -3.88
N GLY A 52 -2.47 -27.52 -3.02
CA GLY A 52 -1.63 -26.86 -2.01
C GLY A 52 -0.95 -25.59 -2.51
N GLY A 53 -1.26 -25.13 -3.73
CA GLY A 53 -0.79 -23.88 -4.31
C GLY A 53 -1.89 -22.84 -4.52
N PHE A 54 -1.55 -21.77 -5.22
CA PHE A 54 -2.46 -20.66 -5.52
C PHE A 54 -2.37 -20.27 -6.99
N ARG A 55 -3.53 -19.95 -7.58
CA ARG A 55 -3.63 -19.21 -8.83
C ARG A 55 -3.92 -17.75 -8.50
N ALA A 56 -3.07 -16.84 -8.97
CA ALA A 56 -3.21 -15.40 -8.75
C ALA A 56 -3.27 -14.65 -10.09
N ALA A 57 -3.86 -13.46 -10.10
CA ALA A 57 -3.89 -12.60 -11.29
C ALA A 57 -2.60 -11.79 -11.47
N SER A 58 -1.90 -11.51 -10.38
CA SER A 58 -0.57 -10.88 -10.34
C SER A 58 0.26 -11.47 -9.21
N GLY A 59 1.58 -11.51 -9.42
CA GLY A 59 2.58 -11.77 -8.39
C GLY A 59 3.72 -10.76 -8.48
N ALA A 60 4.15 -10.24 -7.33
CA ALA A 60 5.29 -9.34 -7.22
C ALA A 60 6.27 -9.84 -6.16
N VAL A 61 7.56 -9.72 -6.46
CA VAL A 61 8.67 -10.06 -5.57
C VAL A 61 9.51 -8.82 -5.30
N PHE A 62 9.69 -8.51 -4.02
CA PHE A 62 10.49 -7.38 -3.57
C PHE A 62 11.68 -7.85 -2.76
N ASP A 63 12.84 -7.24 -3.00
CA ASP A 63 14.04 -7.44 -2.18
C ASP A 63 14.00 -6.49 -0.98
N LEU A 64 13.98 -7.04 0.24
CA LEU A 64 13.88 -6.24 1.46
C LEU A 64 15.18 -5.52 1.82
N ASN A 65 16.28 -5.77 1.09
CA ASN A 65 17.54 -5.02 1.23
C ASN A 65 17.68 -3.91 0.17
N SER A 66 16.68 -3.70 -0.69
CA SER A 66 16.78 -2.78 -1.81
C SER A 66 15.58 -1.84 -1.89
N ASN A 67 15.84 -0.64 -2.39
CA ASN A 67 14.80 0.31 -2.80
C ASN A 67 14.61 0.31 -4.33
N ALA A 68 15.09 -0.74 -5.02
CA ALA A 68 14.89 -0.88 -6.45
C ALA A 68 13.39 -0.87 -6.78
N LEU A 69 13.02 -0.02 -7.74
CA LEU A 69 11.65 0.10 -8.21
C LEU A 69 11.37 -1.02 -9.23
N ARG A 70 10.09 -1.42 -9.34
CA ARG A 70 9.64 -2.30 -10.43
C ARG A 70 9.89 -1.65 -11.80
N PRO A 71 9.91 -2.41 -12.91
CA PRO A 71 10.00 -1.82 -14.25
C PRO A 71 8.91 -0.77 -14.48
N ALA A 72 9.21 0.25 -15.30
CA ALA A 72 8.24 1.28 -15.65
C ALA A 72 6.97 0.64 -16.25
N GLY A 73 5.79 1.05 -15.76
CA GLY A 73 4.51 0.56 -16.21
C GLY A 73 4.09 -0.80 -15.65
N TRP A 74 4.89 -1.44 -14.79
CA TRP A 74 4.49 -2.70 -14.17
C TRP A 74 3.67 -2.46 -12.90
N THR A 75 2.47 -3.04 -12.83
CA THR A 75 1.73 -3.15 -11.57
C THR A 75 2.45 -4.08 -10.57
N SER A 76 1.89 -4.16 -9.37
CA SER A 76 2.18 -5.20 -8.39
C SER A 76 0.88 -5.77 -7.82
N ALA A 77 0.94 -6.42 -6.65
CA ALA A 77 -0.25 -6.67 -5.85
C ALA A 77 -0.95 -5.36 -5.43
N ASP A 78 -0.20 -4.25 -5.35
CA ASP A 78 -0.72 -2.88 -5.27
C ASP A 78 -0.77 -2.22 -6.66
N ALA A 79 -1.82 -1.46 -6.96
CA ALA A 79 -2.01 -0.88 -8.29
C ALA A 79 -0.92 0.11 -8.72
N ALA A 80 -0.27 0.82 -7.79
CA ALA A 80 0.81 1.75 -8.09
C ALA A 80 2.15 1.07 -8.45
N GLY A 81 2.24 -0.26 -8.34
CA GLY A 81 3.49 -1.01 -8.47
C GLY A 81 4.36 -0.96 -7.21
N LEU A 82 3.77 -0.65 -6.05
CA LEU A 82 4.44 -0.56 -4.75
C LEU A 82 4.23 -1.84 -3.93
N PRO A 83 5.15 -2.19 -3.02
CA PRO A 83 4.87 -3.26 -2.06
C PRO A 83 3.79 -2.81 -1.06
N ILE A 84 2.82 -3.69 -0.77
CA ILE A 84 1.72 -3.44 0.18
C ILE A 84 2.25 -3.42 1.61
N LEU A 85 2.97 -4.46 2.02
CA LEU A 85 3.35 -4.69 3.42
C LEU A 85 4.08 -3.50 4.06
N PRO A 86 5.10 -2.87 3.41
CA PRO A 86 5.80 -1.72 3.98
C PRO A 86 4.94 -0.46 4.13
N GLY A 87 3.75 -0.41 3.53
CA GLY A 87 2.79 0.68 3.66
C GLY A 87 1.70 0.45 4.71
N LEU A 88 1.62 -0.73 5.32
CA LEU A 88 0.56 -1.07 6.28
C LEU A 88 0.84 -0.51 7.68
N VAL A 89 -0.22 -0.14 8.39
CA VAL A 89 -0.15 0.08 9.85
C VAL A 89 -0.05 -1.28 10.55
N ARG A 90 0.99 -1.52 11.34
CA ARG A 90 1.16 -2.77 12.07
C ARG A 90 0.88 -2.65 13.56
N TYR A 91 0.32 -3.71 14.15
CA TYR A 91 -0.02 -3.75 15.57
C TYR A 91 1.22 -3.60 16.46
N ASP A 92 2.29 -4.32 16.14
CA ASP A 92 3.53 -4.29 16.91
C ASP A 92 4.15 -2.89 16.92
N GLU A 93 4.11 -2.16 15.81
CA GLU A 93 4.62 -0.78 15.75
C GLU A 93 3.78 0.19 16.59
N VAL A 94 2.45 0.05 16.53
CA VAL A 94 1.53 0.96 17.23
C VAL A 94 1.48 0.68 18.74
N VAL A 95 1.34 -0.57 19.14
CA VAL A 95 1.05 -0.94 20.53
C VAL A 95 2.30 -1.36 21.29
N GLU A 96 3.21 -2.10 20.66
CA GLU A 96 4.40 -2.64 21.33
C GLU A 96 5.58 -1.64 21.28
N GLN A 97 5.79 -1.00 20.13
CA GLN A 97 6.91 -0.06 19.92
C GLN A 97 6.53 1.41 20.17
N GLY A 98 5.27 1.78 19.97
CA GLY A 98 4.77 3.15 20.14
C GLY A 98 5.23 4.15 19.07
N GLU A 99 5.82 3.67 17.97
CA GLU A 99 6.28 4.47 16.83
C GLU A 99 6.21 3.66 15.54
N ILE A 100 5.63 4.25 14.48
CA ILE A 100 5.76 3.77 13.11
C ILE A 100 6.82 4.62 12.41
N ARG A 101 7.77 3.98 11.73
CA ARG A 101 8.98 4.64 11.17
C ARG A 101 9.00 4.74 9.64
N HIS A 102 7.86 4.57 8.99
CA HIS A 102 7.74 4.59 7.54
C HIS A 102 6.51 5.39 7.10
N ALA A 103 6.43 5.67 5.80
CA ALA A 103 5.22 6.22 5.19
C ALA A 103 4.16 5.12 5.07
N LEU A 104 2.89 5.50 5.21
CA LEU A 104 1.77 4.56 5.05
C LEU A 104 1.28 4.56 3.59
N ARG A 105 0.49 3.55 3.21
CA ARG A 105 -0.28 3.57 1.95
C ARG A 105 -1.73 3.98 2.21
N PHE A 106 -2.34 4.60 1.20
CA PHE A 106 -3.78 4.86 1.20
C PHE A 106 -4.40 4.75 -0.19
N THR A 107 -5.73 4.76 -0.25
CA THR A 107 -6.47 4.66 -1.52
C THR A 107 -7.37 5.88 -1.79
N ALA A 108 -7.70 6.08 -3.07
CA ALA A 108 -8.62 7.10 -3.54
C ALA A 108 -9.58 6.50 -4.57
N SER A 109 -10.82 6.97 -4.65
CA SER A 109 -11.82 6.34 -5.55
C SER A 109 -11.57 6.61 -7.02
N ARG A 110 -10.82 7.67 -7.34
CA ARG A 110 -10.47 8.06 -8.70
C ARG A 110 -9.06 8.61 -8.75
N THR A 111 -8.29 8.12 -9.71
CA THR A 111 -6.90 8.53 -9.95
C THR A 111 -6.70 8.93 -11.41
N ARG A 112 -5.59 9.62 -11.66
CA ARG A 112 -5.14 9.99 -13.00
C ARG A 112 -4.36 8.82 -13.64
N ARG A 113 -4.40 8.71 -14.96
CA ARG A 113 -3.49 7.92 -15.78
C ARG A 113 -2.08 8.53 -15.75
N ALA A 114 -1.48 8.55 -14.56
CA ALA A 114 -0.18 9.11 -14.28
C ALA A 114 0.32 8.63 -12.91
N TYR A 115 1.62 8.68 -12.71
CA TYR A 115 2.25 8.36 -11.42
C TYR A 115 3.39 9.34 -11.09
N ILE A 116 3.78 9.36 -9.81
CA ILE A 116 4.98 10.01 -9.29
C ILE A 116 5.79 8.92 -8.58
N HIS A 117 7.11 8.91 -8.73
CA HIS A 117 7.97 7.96 -8.01
C HIS A 117 7.75 8.04 -6.49
N PRO A 118 7.78 6.91 -5.76
CA PRO A 118 8.26 5.59 -6.19
C PRO A 118 7.24 4.75 -6.97
N ALA A 119 6.01 5.20 -7.18
CA ALA A 119 5.06 4.47 -8.02
C ALA A 119 5.61 4.36 -9.44
N ARG A 120 5.33 3.23 -10.10
CA ARG A 120 5.72 2.96 -11.49
C ARG A 120 4.53 2.65 -12.40
N HIS A 121 3.32 2.63 -11.84
CA HIS A 121 2.10 2.26 -12.56
C HIS A 121 0.89 3.10 -12.14
N TYR A 122 -0.16 3.07 -12.97
CA TYR A 122 -1.46 3.72 -12.73
C TYR A 122 -2.61 2.75 -13.02
N ALA A 123 -3.71 2.85 -12.28
CA ALA A 123 -4.91 2.03 -12.53
C ALA A 123 -6.08 2.88 -13.04
N SER A 124 -5.84 3.71 -14.06
CA SER A 124 -6.87 4.62 -14.59
C SER A 124 -6.64 4.92 -16.06
N SER A 125 -7.73 5.15 -16.79
CA SER A 125 -7.71 5.71 -18.15
C SER A 125 -7.91 7.22 -18.18
N ASN A 126 -8.23 7.85 -17.04
CA ASN A 126 -8.58 9.26 -16.98
C ASN A 126 -7.34 10.16 -16.94
N THR A 127 -7.20 11.07 -17.90
CA THR A 127 -6.01 11.94 -18.03
C THR A 127 -6.13 13.29 -17.31
N SER A 128 -7.27 13.59 -16.70
CA SER A 128 -7.54 14.89 -16.07
C SER A 128 -6.50 15.22 -15.00
N ALA A 129 -5.92 16.43 -15.09
CA ALA A 129 -4.99 16.94 -14.09
C ALA A 129 -5.65 17.28 -12.74
N SER A 130 -6.98 17.24 -12.64
CA SER A 130 -7.71 17.40 -11.37
C SER A 130 -7.76 16.14 -10.50
N LEU A 131 -7.31 14.99 -11.04
CA LEU A 131 -7.24 13.73 -10.30
C LEU A 131 -5.81 13.49 -9.80
N PRO A 132 -5.65 12.87 -8.62
CA PRO A 132 -4.33 12.58 -8.08
C PRO A 132 -3.65 11.46 -8.90
N PRO A 133 -2.35 11.58 -9.20
CA PRO A 133 -1.56 10.47 -9.76
C PRO A 133 -1.27 9.43 -8.67
N MET A 134 -1.06 8.17 -9.06
CA MET A 134 -0.49 7.18 -8.14
C MET A 134 0.89 7.65 -7.64
N GLY A 135 1.27 7.26 -6.43
CA GLY A 135 2.49 7.73 -5.79
C GLY A 135 2.41 9.13 -5.18
N LEU A 136 1.29 9.86 -5.38
CA LEU A 136 1.09 11.17 -4.72
C LEU A 136 1.29 11.03 -3.22
N ARG A 137 2.25 11.79 -2.69
CA ARG A 137 2.53 11.84 -1.26
C ARG A 137 1.76 12.99 -0.62
N VAL A 138 1.07 12.66 0.46
CA VAL A 138 0.42 13.64 1.35
C VAL A 138 0.91 13.43 2.77
N ARG A 139 0.89 14.48 3.59
CA ARG A 139 1.19 14.37 5.02
C ARG A 139 0.18 15.13 5.86
N LEU A 140 -0.06 14.67 7.07
CA LEU A 140 -0.95 15.34 8.01
C LEU A 140 -0.30 16.68 8.42
N LYS A 141 -1.06 17.77 8.37
CA LYS A 141 -0.54 19.10 8.72
C LYS A 141 -0.06 19.12 10.16
N ALA A 142 1.06 19.81 10.39
CA ALA A 142 1.63 19.97 11.72
C ALA A 142 0.64 20.60 12.72
N SER A 143 -0.23 21.48 12.24
CA SER A 143 -1.24 22.21 13.03
C SER A 143 -2.42 21.38 13.52
N VAL A 144 -2.61 20.15 13.01
CA VAL A 144 -3.72 19.29 13.45
C VAL A 144 -3.46 18.86 14.88
N ASP A 145 -4.31 19.23 15.82
CA ASP A 145 -4.20 18.73 17.20
C ASP A 145 -4.60 17.26 17.27
N ILE A 146 -3.71 16.44 17.83
CA ILE A 146 -3.90 14.99 17.98
C ILE A 146 -4.03 14.58 19.45
N SER A 147 -3.90 15.53 20.39
CA SER A 147 -3.85 15.26 21.83
C SER A 147 -5.12 14.58 22.38
N ALA A 148 -6.27 14.86 21.75
CA ALA A 148 -7.57 14.28 22.12
C ALA A 148 -7.79 12.86 21.55
N TYR A 149 -6.90 12.34 20.72
CA TYR A 149 -7.03 10.98 20.17
C TYR A 149 -6.51 9.94 21.16
N PRO A 150 -7.02 8.69 21.11
CA PRO A 150 -6.44 7.57 21.85
C PRO A 150 -4.95 7.39 21.56
N ALA A 151 -4.20 6.86 22.53
CA ALA A 151 -2.74 6.74 22.43
C ALA A 151 -2.28 5.98 21.17
N SER A 152 -2.96 4.88 20.82
CA SER A 152 -2.69 4.09 19.61
C SER A 152 -2.90 4.90 18.33
N ALA A 153 -4.02 5.62 18.23
CA ALA A 153 -4.33 6.50 17.11
C ALA A 153 -3.31 7.65 17.00
N GLN A 154 -2.84 8.20 18.13
CA GLN A 154 -1.79 9.21 18.11
C GLN A 154 -0.48 8.70 17.50
N VAL A 155 -0.12 7.42 17.68
CA VAL A 155 1.08 6.84 17.02
C VAL A 155 0.95 6.94 15.50
N ILE A 156 -0.20 6.52 14.96
CA ILE A 156 -0.50 6.57 13.53
C ILE A 156 -0.51 8.03 13.04
N LEU A 157 -1.15 8.94 13.77
CA LEU A 157 -1.22 10.35 13.39
C LEU A 157 0.16 11.04 13.44
N ARG A 158 1.03 10.68 14.39
CA ARG A 158 2.44 11.13 14.41
C ARG A 158 3.19 10.63 13.18
N ALA A 159 2.99 9.39 12.77
CA ALA A 159 3.58 8.84 11.55
C ALA A 159 3.08 9.57 10.30
N LEU A 160 1.78 9.85 10.21
CA LEU A 160 1.20 10.65 9.12
C LEU A 160 1.73 12.09 9.08
N LYS A 161 2.08 12.69 10.22
CA LYS A 161 2.75 14.00 10.25
C LYS A 161 4.20 13.92 9.76
N LYS A 162 4.95 12.92 10.24
CA LYS A 162 6.41 12.81 10.04
C LYS A 162 6.77 12.22 8.68
N TYR A 163 6.13 11.12 8.30
CA TYR A 163 6.41 10.36 7.09
C TYR A 163 5.30 10.51 6.04
N GLY A 164 4.08 10.88 6.44
CA GLY A 164 2.96 10.99 5.51
C GLY A 164 2.52 9.63 4.98
N MET A 165 1.80 9.66 3.86
CA MET A 165 1.28 8.49 3.18
C MET A 165 1.26 8.68 1.67
N ILE A 166 1.28 7.55 0.96
CA ILE A 166 1.44 7.48 -0.49
C ILE A 166 0.17 6.88 -1.10
N LEU A 167 -0.36 7.53 -2.13
CA LEU A 167 -1.51 7.02 -2.86
C LEU A 167 -1.09 5.79 -3.67
N ALA A 168 -1.56 4.62 -3.27
CA ALA A 168 -1.07 3.38 -3.84
C ALA A 168 -2.12 2.65 -4.70
N ASP A 169 -3.41 2.88 -4.44
CA ASP A 169 -4.47 2.15 -5.14
C ASP A 169 -5.76 2.96 -5.30
N ASN A 170 -6.64 2.43 -6.16
CA ASN A 170 -8.02 2.82 -6.23
C ASN A 170 -8.82 2.10 -5.14
N GLY A 171 -9.66 2.84 -4.43
CA GLY A 171 -10.45 2.27 -3.35
C GLY A 171 -11.30 3.31 -2.64
N SER A 172 -11.60 3.05 -1.36
CA SER A 172 -12.32 4.03 -0.54
C SER A 172 -11.45 5.26 -0.30
N ASN A 173 -12.01 6.46 -0.47
CA ASN A 173 -11.25 7.69 -0.30
C ASN A 173 -10.61 7.80 1.10
N TRP A 174 -9.32 8.12 1.13
CA TRP A 174 -8.54 8.33 2.37
C TRP A 174 -8.47 7.09 3.26
N TYR A 175 -8.62 5.90 2.68
CA TYR A 175 -8.55 4.65 3.42
C TYR A 175 -7.09 4.23 3.65
N VAL A 176 -6.69 4.15 4.92
CA VAL A 176 -5.39 3.64 5.37
C VAL A 176 -5.58 2.21 5.83
N SER A 177 -4.78 1.29 5.31
CA SER A 177 -4.86 -0.14 5.62
C SER A 177 -3.91 -0.52 6.76
N GLY A 178 -4.37 -1.42 7.64
CA GLY A 178 -3.54 -2.05 8.66
C GLY A 178 -3.44 -3.55 8.46
N THR A 179 -2.50 -4.20 9.16
CA THR A 179 -2.41 -5.66 9.20
C THR A 179 -3.60 -6.26 9.93
N ALA A 180 -4.07 -7.43 9.47
CA ALA A 180 -5.08 -8.20 10.17
C ALA A 180 -4.54 -8.69 11.51
N ASP A 181 -5.03 -8.13 12.62
CA ASP A 181 -4.69 -8.55 13.98
C ASP A 181 -5.93 -8.42 14.87
N ALA A 182 -6.33 -9.52 15.51
CA ALA A 182 -7.54 -9.55 16.34
C ALA A 182 -7.41 -8.70 17.62
N ARG A 183 -6.20 -8.23 17.96
CA ARG A 183 -5.93 -7.41 19.14
C ARG A 183 -6.18 -5.92 18.91
N TRP A 184 -6.49 -5.49 17.69
CA TRP A 184 -6.83 -4.10 17.42
C TRP A 184 -8.06 -3.64 18.22
N ASN A 185 -7.98 -2.42 18.75
CA ASN A 185 -9.14 -1.75 19.33
C ASN A 185 -9.86 -0.95 18.24
N ASP A 186 -10.90 -1.52 17.65
CA ASP A 186 -11.66 -0.90 16.57
C ASP A 186 -12.29 0.44 16.98
N SER A 187 -12.69 0.60 18.23
CA SER A 187 -13.25 1.87 18.72
C SER A 187 -12.20 2.99 18.68
N GLU A 188 -10.96 2.68 19.04
CA GLU A 188 -9.85 3.64 18.94
C GLU A 188 -9.49 3.92 17.47
N MET A 189 -9.36 2.88 16.64
CA MET A 189 -9.03 3.03 15.21
C MET A 189 -10.10 3.81 14.46
N ASN A 190 -11.38 3.65 14.81
CA ASN A 190 -12.48 4.40 14.22
C ASN A 190 -12.38 5.91 14.44
N THR A 191 -11.66 6.38 15.47
CA THR A 191 -11.44 7.83 15.68
C THR A 191 -10.66 8.48 14.54
N LEU A 192 -9.80 7.74 13.83
CA LEU A 192 -9.03 8.23 12.68
C LEU A 192 -9.93 8.75 11.55
N LYS A 193 -11.18 8.27 11.45
CA LYS A 193 -12.17 8.73 10.46
C LYS A 193 -12.57 10.21 10.65
N ASN A 194 -12.23 10.82 11.78
CA ASN A 194 -12.42 12.26 12.01
C ASN A 194 -11.43 13.11 11.24
N ILE A 195 -10.26 12.56 10.87
CA ILE A 195 -9.30 13.23 9.99
C ILE A 195 -9.86 13.23 8.56
N ARG A 196 -9.81 14.41 7.93
CA ARG A 196 -10.35 14.64 6.58
C ARG A 196 -9.24 15.04 5.63
N GLY A 197 -9.51 14.96 4.32
CA GLY A 197 -8.55 15.38 3.30
C GLY A 197 -8.02 16.81 3.46
N ARG A 198 -8.83 17.74 4.00
CA ARG A 198 -8.41 19.13 4.30
C ARG A 198 -7.33 19.24 5.38
N ASP A 199 -7.15 18.21 6.20
CA ASP A 199 -6.15 18.15 7.27
C ASP A 199 -4.78 17.73 6.74
N PHE A 200 -4.74 17.24 5.49
CA PHE A 200 -3.51 16.90 4.79
C PHE A 200 -3.01 18.04 3.89
N GLU A 201 -1.73 17.98 3.58
CA GLU A 201 -1.08 18.78 2.56
C GLU A 201 -0.30 17.88 1.60
N VAL A 202 -0.20 18.29 0.34
CA VAL A 202 0.57 17.58 -0.68
C VAL A 202 2.06 17.84 -0.45
N VAL A 203 2.86 16.79 -0.58
CA VAL A 203 4.32 16.87 -0.57
C VAL A 203 4.80 16.71 -2.00
N GLU A 204 5.45 17.77 -2.52
CA GLU A 204 6.11 17.71 -3.81
C GLU A 204 7.27 16.70 -3.75
N THR A 205 7.19 15.65 -4.55
CA THR A 205 8.12 14.50 -4.48
C THR A 205 8.78 14.20 -5.82
N GLY A 206 8.36 14.86 -6.91
CA GLY A 206 8.94 14.66 -8.22
C GLY A 206 7.93 14.91 -9.35
N PRO A 207 8.40 14.81 -10.60
CA PRO A 207 7.57 15.05 -11.77
C PRO A 207 6.45 14.02 -11.89
N VAL A 208 5.35 14.44 -12.51
CA VAL A 208 4.25 13.55 -12.89
C VAL A 208 4.58 12.87 -14.21
N ILE A 209 4.64 11.55 -14.21
CA ILE A 209 4.90 10.72 -15.39
C ILE A 209 3.56 10.25 -15.95
N THR A 210 3.28 10.62 -17.20
CA THR A 210 2.03 10.27 -17.91
C THR A 210 2.20 9.13 -18.91
N ASP A 211 3.44 8.74 -19.19
CA ASP A 211 3.80 7.68 -20.12
C ASP A 211 5.05 6.95 -19.59
N PRO A 212 4.96 5.64 -19.25
CA PRO A 212 6.10 4.86 -18.78
C PRO A 212 7.30 4.85 -19.74
N ALA A 213 7.10 5.02 -21.05
CA ALA A 213 8.19 5.09 -22.02
C ALA A 213 9.09 6.33 -21.84
N ASN A 214 8.60 7.35 -21.12
CA ASN A 214 9.32 8.57 -20.79
C ASN A 214 9.80 8.58 -19.32
N ASP A 215 9.71 7.45 -18.60
CA ASP A 215 10.20 7.35 -17.24
C ASP A 215 11.74 7.51 -17.22
N PRO A 216 12.30 8.47 -16.46
CA PRO A 216 13.74 8.70 -16.42
C PRO A 216 14.49 7.62 -15.63
N ILE A 217 13.78 6.78 -14.87
CA ILE A 217 14.37 5.64 -14.16
C ILE A 217 14.18 4.41 -15.06
N PRO A 218 15.24 3.61 -15.31
CA PRO A 218 15.15 2.35 -16.03
C PRO A 218 14.16 1.35 -15.41
#